data_AF-A0A7S2VKJ1-F1
#
_entry.id   AF-A0A7S2VKJ1-F1
#
_cell.length_a   1.000
_cell.length_b   1.000
_cell.length_c   1.000
_cell.angle_alpha   90.00
_cell.angle_beta   90.00
_cell.angle_gamma   90.00
#
_symmetry.space_group_name_H-M   'P 1'
#
loop_
_entity.id
_entity.type
_entity.pdbx_description
1 polymer ?
#
loop_
_entity_poly.entity_id
_entity_poly.type
_entity_poly.pdbx_seq_one_letter_code
_entity_poly.pdbx_strand_id
1 'polypeptide(L)'
;CTSGFYRSAHACESCGGSVYALIVAYFVGFLILGALIMLWSRRATHVEVAEGVLASVTVGVMVNFVQGLGIVSLLNFEFPIELVNFFKLFQIFLFDIEVLRPACLFPNSLVGDYTSLLITPVFVLGSCVVWHWISKPLARCTKRCGELSWDDTINAMGMLIHLLYISMCMSILGIWVCSKHPSGKETLKSAAYAICYEGEHIGLMVSG
;
A
#
# COMPACT_ATOMS: atom_id res chain seq x y z
N CYS A 1 -14.36 4.46 -17.88
CA CYS A 1 -14.44 3.17 -18.59
C CYS A 1 -15.74 2.47 -18.18
N THR A 2 -16.25 1.53 -18.97
CA THR A 2 -17.41 0.70 -18.57
C THR A 2 -16.99 -0.33 -17.50
N SER A 3 -17.97 -0.99 -16.85
CA SER A 3 -17.70 -2.07 -15.91
C SER A 3 -16.82 -3.16 -16.54
N GLY A 4 -15.80 -3.62 -15.81
CA GLY A 4 -14.82 -4.59 -16.31
C GLY A 4 -13.67 -4.00 -17.12
N PHE A 5 -13.48 -2.68 -17.11
CA PHE A 5 -12.32 -2.00 -17.68
C PHE A 5 -11.74 -0.98 -16.68
N TYR A 6 -10.42 -0.96 -16.50
CA TYR A 6 -9.70 0.06 -15.74
C TYR A 6 -9.05 1.08 -16.69
N ARG A 7 -8.75 2.28 -16.19
CA ARG A 7 -8.14 3.34 -17.02
C ARG A 7 -6.62 3.33 -16.84
N SER A 8 -5.90 3.08 -17.91
CA SER A 8 -4.45 3.27 -18.05
C SER A 8 -4.17 4.68 -18.60
N ALA A 9 -2.93 5.16 -18.51
CA ALA A 9 -2.53 6.54 -18.89
C ALA A 9 -2.97 6.96 -20.31
N HIS A 10 -3.20 6.00 -21.22
CA HIS A 10 -3.55 6.26 -22.62
C HIS A 10 -4.83 5.55 -23.11
N ALA A 11 -5.43 4.62 -22.35
CA ALA A 11 -6.61 3.87 -22.79
C ALA A 11 -7.42 3.26 -21.63
N CYS A 12 -8.68 2.87 -21.90
CA CYS A 12 -9.44 1.96 -21.05
C CYS A 12 -9.03 0.52 -21.38
N GLU A 13 -8.36 -0.16 -20.46
CA GLU A 13 -7.89 -1.53 -20.62
C GLU A 13 -8.85 -2.50 -19.91
N SER A 14 -9.10 -3.67 -20.51
CA SER A 14 -10.02 -4.66 -19.93
C SER A 14 -9.43 -5.27 -18.66
N CYS A 15 -10.26 -5.46 -17.62
CA CYS A 15 -9.96 -6.23 -16.41
C CYS A 15 -9.89 -7.76 -16.67
N GLY A 16 -9.42 -8.19 -17.84
CA GLY A 16 -9.29 -9.60 -18.20
C GLY A 16 -8.22 -10.29 -17.37
N GLY A 17 -8.61 -11.29 -16.56
CA GLY A 17 -7.69 -12.08 -15.73
C GLY A 17 -7.12 -11.38 -14.48
N SER A 18 -7.41 -10.08 -14.26
CA SER A 18 -6.76 -9.32 -13.19
C SER A 18 -7.25 -9.68 -11.79
N VAL A 19 -8.53 -10.03 -11.61
CA VAL A 19 -9.05 -10.44 -10.29
C VAL A 19 -8.35 -11.70 -9.77
N TYR A 20 -8.11 -12.68 -10.64
CA TYR A 20 -7.32 -13.87 -10.30
C TYR A 20 -5.88 -13.49 -9.94
N ALA A 21 -5.25 -12.60 -10.71
CA ALA A 21 -3.91 -12.11 -10.41
C ALA A 21 -3.84 -11.37 -9.06
N LEU A 22 -4.86 -10.60 -8.71
CA LEU A 22 -4.97 -9.91 -7.42
C LEU A 22 -5.14 -10.88 -6.25
N ILE A 23 -6.00 -11.90 -6.40
CA ILE A 23 -6.18 -12.95 -5.39
C ILE A 23 -4.88 -13.72 -5.19
N VAL A 24 -4.21 -14.09 -6.29
CA VAL A 24 -2.90 -14.78 -6.25
C VAL A 24 -1.85 -13.88 -5.60
N ALA A 25 -1.77 -12.60 -5.97
CA ALA A 25 -0.83 -11.65 -5.38
C ALA A 25 -1.08 -11.46 -3.88
N TYR A 26 -2.34 -11.34 -3.45
CA TYR A 26 -2.70 -11.28 -2.04
C TYR A 26 -2.30 -12.55 -1.30
N PHE A 27 -2.61 -13.73 -1.86
CA PHE A 27 -2.27 -15.00 -1.24
C PHE A 27 -0.75 -15.20 -1.13
N VAL A 28 0.01 -14.87 -2.18
CA VAL A 28 1.47 -14.91 -2.18
C VAL A 28 2.03 -13.91 -1.15
N GLY A 29 1.50 -12.69 -1.12
CA GLY A 29 1.88 -11.68 -0.13
C GLY A 29 1.59 -12.12 1.30
N PHE A 30 0.44 -12.74 1.54
CA PHE A 30 0.06 -13.32 2.82
C PHE A 30 1.06 -14.39 3.29
N LEU A 31 1.48 -15.29 2.38
CA LEU A 31 2.47 -16.33 2.68
C LEU A 31 3.86 -15.74 2.95
N ILE A 32 4.31 -14.78 2.14
CA ILE A 32 5.59 -14.09 2.32
C ILE A 32 5.60 -13.38 3.67
N LEU A 33 4.54 -12.65 4.00
CA LEU A 33 4.44 -11.93 5.27
C LEU A 33 4.51 -12.88 6.46
N GLY A 34 3.78 -13.99 6.42
CA GLY A 34 3.85 -15.02 7.46
C GLY A 34 5.24 -15.62 7.63
N ALA A 35 5.90 -15.94 6.51
CA ALA A 35 7.27 -16.43 6.52
C ALA A 35 8.23 -15.41 7.14
N LEU A 36 8.13 -14.13 6.77
CA LEU A 36 8.95 -13.06 7.32
C LEU A 36 8.73 -12.88 8.82
N ILE A 37 7.49 -12.86 9.29
CA ILE A 37 7.14 -12.73 10.71
C ILE A 37 7.71 -13.92 11.51
N MET A 38 7.55 -15.15 11.01
CA MET A 38 8.09 -16.34 11.66
C MET A 38 9.63 -16.37 11.68
N LEU A 39 10.28 -15.95 10.58
CA LEU A 39 11.74 -15.86 10.51
C LEU A 39 12.27 -14.77 11.46
N TRP A 40 11.57 -13.64 11.55
CA TRP A 40 11.93 -12.51 12.41
C TRP A 40 11.78 -12.87 13.89
N SER A 41 10.64 -13.45 14.29
CA SER A 41 10.40 -13.91 15.67
C SER A 41 11.44 -14.95 16.11
N ARG A 42 11.80 -15.89 15.22
CA ARG A 42 12.90 -16.83 15.48
C ARG A 42 14.23 -16.14 15.72
N ARG A 43 14.58 -15.15 14.88
CA ARG A 43 15.82 -14.39 15.06
C ARG A 43 15.81 -13.62 16.37
N ALA A 44 14.70 -12.99 16.74
CA ALA A 44 14.55 -12.28 18.01
C ALA A 44 14.71 -13.18 19.24
N THR A 45 14.44 -14.48 19.10
CA THR A 45 14.68 -15.47 20.18
C THR A 45 16.17 -15.80 20.35
N HIS A 46 16.95 -15.72 19.26
CA HIS A 46 18.38 -16.10 19.24
C HIS A 46 19.34 -14.92 19.40
N VAL A 47 18.86 -13.69 19.23
CA VAL A 47 19.64 -12.45 19.24
C VAL A 47 19.14 -11.58 20.39
N GLU A 48 20.01 -10.75 20.98
CA GLU A 48 19.57 -9.78 21.98
C GLU A 48 18.47 -8.87 21.41
N VAL A 49 17.40 -8.68 22.18
CA VAL A 49 16.21 -7.90 21.78
C VAL A 49 16.58 -6.52 21.25
N ALA A 50 17.62 -5.89 21.81
CA ALA A 50 18.11 -4.58 21.39
C ALA A 50 18.60 -4.55 19.93
N GLU A 51 19.30 -5.60 19.46
CA GLU A 51 19.77 -5.65 18.07
C GLU A 51 18.62 -5.87 17.09
N GLY A 52 17.64 -6.69 17.46
CA GLY A 52 16.43 -6.91 16.67
C GLY A 52 15.60 -5.63 16.51
N VAL A 53 15.44 -4.87 17.59
CA VAL A 53 14.75 -3.57 17.58
C VAL A 53 15.54 -2.53 16.77
N LEU A 54 16.86 -2.44 16.94
CA LEU A 54 17.67 -1.50 16.18
C LEU A 54 17.63 -1.78 14.67
N ALA A 55 17.64 -3.07 14.29
CA ALA A 55 17.50 -3.49 12.91
C ALA A 55 16.13 -3.11 12.32
N SER A 56 15.03 -3.32 13.05
CA SER A 56 13.69 -2.93 12.56
C SER A 56 13.55 -1.42 12.40
N VAL A 57 14.08 -0.65 13.37
CA VAL A 57 14.09 0.83 13.31
C VAL A 57 14.91 1.31 12.11
N THR A 58 16.09 0.74 11.88
CA THR A 58 16.96 1.15 10.76
C THR A 58 16.30 0.86 9.41
N VAL A 59 15.69 -0.32 9.25
CA VAL A 59 14.92 -0.66 8.05
C VAL A 59 13.74 0.30 7.88
N GLY A 60 13.01 0.60 8.94
CA GLY A 60 11.90 1.54 8.91
C GLY A 60 12.33 2.96 8.50
N VAL A 61 13.42 3.47 9.07
CA VAL A 61 13.97 4.80 8.72
C VAL A 61 14.43 4.83 7.26
N MET A 62 15.10 3.76 6.79
CA MET A 62 15.55 3.66 5.40
C MET A 62 14.36 3.67 4.42
N VAL A 63 13.31 2.90 4.72
CA VAL A 63 12.10 2.89 3.89
C VAL A 63 11.42 4.25 3.90
N ASN A 64 11.29 4.89 5.07
CA ASN A 64 10.69 6.23 5.15
C ASN A 64 11.49 7.27 4.37
N PHE A 65 12.81 7.21 4.41
CA PHE A 65 13.67 8.09 3.63
C PHE A 65 13.44 7.90 2.12
N VAL A 66 13.40 6.65 1.66
CA VAL A 66 13.15 6.32 0.25
C VAL A 66 11.74 6.73 -0.19
N GLN A 67 10.72 6.48 0.64
CA GLN A 67 9.36 6.94 0.40
C GLN A 67 9.27 8.47 0.35
N GLY A 68 10.00 9.18 1.21
CA GLY A 68 10.13 10.64 1.18
C GLY A 68 10.71 11.15 -0.14
N LEU A 69 11.76 10.50 -0.68
CA LEU A 69 12.28 10.81 -2.01
C LEU A 69 11.25 10.54 -3.11
N GLY A 70 10.46 9.47 -2.97
CA GLY A 70 9.33 9.19 -3.85
C GLY A 70 8.32 10.35 -3.86
N ILE A 71 8.00 10.93 -2.70
CA ILE A 71 7.04 12.05 -2.60
C ILE A 71 7.52 13.28 -3.35
N VAL A 72 8.83 13.55 -3.36
CA VAL A 72 9.37 14.73 -4.06
C VAL A 72 8.99 14.74 -5.54
N SER A 73 8.87 13.56 -6.18
CA SER A 73 8.39 13.44 -7.57
C SER A 73 6.93 13.89 -7.79
N LEU A 74 6.14 13.99 -6.73
CA LEU A 74 4.74 14.41 -6.79
C LEU A 74 4.58 15.93 -6.70
N LEU A 75 5.62 16.66 -6.29
CA LEU A 75 5.62 18.12 -6.25
C LEU A 75 5.63 18.69 -7.68
N ASN A 76 4.91 19.80 -7.90
CA ASN A 76 4.80 20.48 -9.19
C ASN A 76 6.07 21.28 -9.60
N PHE A 77 7.25 20.86 -9.16
CA PHE A 77 8.51 21.47 -9.58
C PHE A 77 8.97 20.88 -10.91
N GLU A 78 9.40 21.74 -11.83
CA GLU A 78 9.99 21.32 -13.11
C GLU A 78 11.41 20.80 -12.88
N PHE A 79 11.53 19.54 -12.48
CA PHE A 79 12.82 18.88 -12.34
C PHE A 79 13.41 18.52 -13.71
N PRO A 80 14.76 18.52 -13.85
CA PRO A 80 15.43 17.95 -15.01
C PRO A 80 15.02 16.49 -15.21
N ILE A 81 14.98 16.03 -16.47
CA ILE A 81 14.54 14.68 -16.84
C ILE A 81 15.29 13.57 -16.06
N GLU A 82 16.58 13.78 -15.79
CA GLU A 82 17.43 12.83 -15.06
C GLU A 82 16.98 12.64 -13.61
N LEU A 83 16.59 13.74 -12.95
CA LEU A 83 16.08 13.70 -11.58
C LEU A 83 14.69 13.07 -11.51
N VAL A 84 13.84 13.31 -12.50
CA VAL A 84 12.53 12.64 -12.60
C VAL A 84 12.69 11.13 -12.72
N ASN A 85 13.61 10.67 -13.57
CA ASN A 85 13.88 9.24 -13.72
C ASN A 85 14.46 8.62 -12.45
N PHE A 86 15.34 9.34 -11.75
CA PHE A 86 15.87 8.92 -10.45
C PHE A 86 14.76 8.81 -9.40
N PHE A 87 13.87 9.80 -9.27
CA PHE A 87 12.77 9.74 -8.29
C PHE A 87 11.70 8.70 -8.65
N LYS A 88 11.44 8.45 -9.93
CA LYS A 88 10.55 7.37 -10.38
C LYS A 88 11.01 5.99 -9.90
N LEU A 89 12.32 5.75 -9.79
CA LEU A 89 12.83 4.50 -9.22
C LEU A 89 12.33 4.30 -7.77
N PHE A 90 12.21 5.37 -7.00
CA PHE A 90 11.76 5.30 -5.61
C PHE A 90 10.25 5.27 -5.43
N GLN A 91 9.47 5.64 -6.46
CA GLN A 91 8.01 5.50 -6.43
C GLN A 91 7.55 4.05 -6.25
N ILE A 92 8.37 3.05 -6.60
CA ILE A 92 8.03 1.65 -6.33
C ILE A 92 7.86 1.36 -4.83
N PHE A 93 8.56 2.11 -3.97
CA PHE A 93 8.49 1.96 -2.51
C PHE A 93 7.37 2.78 -1.88
N LEU A 94 6.71 3.66 -2.66
CA LEU A 94 5.52 4.37 -2.20
C LEU A 94 4.30 3.46 -2.04
N PHE A 95 4.45 2.15 -2.31
CA PHE A 95 3.36 1.17 -2.29
C PHE A 95 2.14 1.76 -2.97
N ASP A 96 2.27 2.04 -4.26
CA ASP A 96 1.17 2.60 -5.02
C ASP A 96 0.06 1.55 -5.17
N ILE A 97 -0.95 1.65 -4.32
CA ILE A 97 -2.08 0.71 -4.27
C ILE A 97 -2.91 0.82 -5.57
N GLU A 98 -2.66 1.81 -6.44
CA GLU A 98 -3.18 1.80 -7.82
C GLU A 98 -2.72 0.55 -8.60
N VAL A 99 -1.59 -0.07 -8.24
CA VAL A 99 -1.16 -1.38 -8.79
C VAL A 99 -2.17 -2.48 -8.50
N LEU A 100 -2.87 -2.41 -7.36
CA LEU A 100 -3.93 -3.37 -6.99
C LEU A 100 -5.24 -3.14 -7.77
N ARG A 101 -5.34 -2.07 -8.58
CA ARG A 101 -6.45 -1.78 -9.51
C ARG A 101 -7.84 -2.08 -8.93
N PRO A 102 -8.22 -1.44 -7.82
CA PRO A 102 -9.48 -1.70 -7.13
C PRO A 102 -10.74 -1.45 -7.98
N ALA A 103 -10.63 -0.60 -9.02
CA ALA A 103 -11.66 -0.39 -10.05
C ALA A 103 -12.08 -1.68 -10.80
N CYS A 104 -11.31 -2.77 -10.70
CA CYS A 104 -11.71 -4.08 -11.23
C CYS A 104 -12.54 -4.93 -10.25
N LEU A 105 -12.58 -4.59 -8.96
CA LEU A 105 -13.36 -5.29 -7.93
C LEU A 105 -14.69 -4.58 -7.62
N PHE A 106 -14.70 -3.25 -7.69
CA PHE A 106 -15.88 -2.44 -7.40
C PHE A 106 -16.29 -1.61 -8.63
N PRO A 107 -17.58 -1.26 -8.78
CA PRO A 107 -18.02 -0.36 -9.85
C PRO A 107 -17.26 0.98 -9.77
N ASN A 108 -16.86 1.51 -10.94
CA ASN A 108 -16.15 2.78 -11.08
C ASN A 108 -16.86 3.91 -10.32
N SER A 109 -16.42 4.19 -9.11
CA SER A 109 -16.91 5.25 -8.24
C SER A 109 -15.74 5.80 -7.45
N LEU A 110 -15.65 7.13 -7.33
CA LEU A 110 -14.53 7.77 -6.63
C LEU A 110 -14.45 7.29 -5.18
N VAL A 111 -15.61 7.12 -4.53
CA VAL A 111 -15.71 6.60 -3.16
C VAL A 111 -15.20 5.16 -3.06
N GLY A 112 -15.49 4.30 -4.05
CA GLY A 112 -15.03 2.92 -4.06
C GLY A 112 -13.51 2.81 -4.17
N ASP A 113 -12.92 3.62 -5.04
CA ASP A 113 -11.46 3.66 -5.22
C ASP A 113 -10.79 4.11 -3.91
N TYR A 114 -11.22 5.21 -3.30
CA TYR A 114 -10.66 5.67 -2.02
C TYR A 114 -10.90 4.69 -0.86
N THR A 115 -12.10 4.13 -0.74
CA THR A 115 -12.43 3.17 0.34
C THR A 115 -11.55 1.92 0.25
N SER A 116 -11.25 1.46 -0.97
CA SER A 116 -10.38 0.31 -1.18
C SER A 116 -8.92 0.58 -0.78
N LEU A 117 -8.45 1.83 -0.92
CA LEU A 117 -7.13 2.25 -0.43
C LEU A 117 -7.09 2.21 1.11
N LEU A 118 -8.13 2.74 1.76
CA LEU A 118 -8.26 2.78 3.22
C LEU A 118 -8.40 1.39 3.86
N ILE A 119 -9.05 0.43 3.18
CA ILE A 119 -9.24 -0.92 3.74
C ILE A 119 -7.99 -1.81 3.58
N THR A 120 -7.12 -1.51 2.61
CA THR A 120 -5.89 -2.28 2.35
C THR A 120 -4.99 -2.45 3.58
N PRO A 121 -4.61 -1.38 4.33
CA PRO A 121 -3.81 -1.55 5.54
C PRO A 121 -4.54 -2.36 6.62
N VAL A 122 -5.88 -2.26 6.71
CA VAL A 122 -6.68 -3.08 7.64
C VAL A 122 -6.55 -4.57 7.29
N PHE A 123 -6.59 -4.93 6.00
CA PHE A 123 -6.35 -6.31 5.57
C PHE A 123 -4.93 -6.80 5.87
N VAL A 124 -3.91 -5.96 5.66
CA VAL A 124 -2.52 -6.31 5.96
C VAL A 124 -2.33 -6.51 7.48
N LEU A 125 -2.87 -5.63 8.32
CA LEU A 125 -2.78 -5.79 9.77
C LEU A 125 -3.62 -6.97 10.28
N GLY A 126 -4.80 -7.18 9.72
CA GLY A 126 -5.63 -8.35 9.99
C GLY A 126 -4.91 -9.66 9.67
N SER A 127 -4.09 -9.68 8.61
CA SER A 127 -3.30 -10.86 8.26
C SER A 127 -2.26 -11.25 9.31
N CYS A 128 -1.69 -10.28 10.05
CA CYS A 128 -0.80 -10.57 11.19
C CYS A 128 -1.55 -11.31 12.30
N VAL A 129 -2.79 -10.89 12.61
CA VAL A 129 -3.64 -11.55 13.60
C VAL A 129 -4.01 -12.96 13.13
N VAL A 130 -4.33 -13.14 11.85
CA VAL A 130 -4.59 -14.47 11.28
C VAL A 130 -3.36 -15.37 11.43
N TRP A 131 -2.16 -14.86 11.15
CA TRP A 131 -0.91 -15.60 11.34
C TRP A 131 -0.64 -15.98 12.79
N HIS A 132 -0.99 -15.12 13.76
CA HIS A 132 -0.94 -15.47 15.19
C HIS A 132 -1.75 -16.75 15.46
N TRP A 133 -2.99 -16.83 14.97
CA TRP A 133 -3.83 -18.00 15.15
C TRP A 133 -3.35 -19.23 14.36
N ILE A 134 -2.84 -19.06 13.14
CA ILE A 134 -2.29 -20.14 12.32
C ILE A 134 -0.99 -20.70 12.91
N SER A 135 -0.19 -19.87 13.58
CA SER A 135 1.08 -20.31 14.17
C SER A 135 0.90 -21.40 15.24
N LYS A 136 -0.22 -21.38 15.99
CA LYS A 136 -0.53 -22.34 17.05
C LYS A 136 -0.66 -23.78 16.56
N PRO A 137 -1.55 -24.12 15.60
CA PRO A 137 -1.59 -25.46 15.02
C PRO A 137 -0.32 -25.77 14.22
N LEU A 138 0.28 -24.78 13.56
CA LEU A 138 1.47 -25.00 12.76
C LEU A 138 2.68 -25.43 13.62
N ALA A 139 2.84 -24.84 14.81
CA ALA A 139 3.88 -25.22 15.78
C ALA A 139 3.67 -26.63 16.33
N ARG A 140 2.41 -27.09 16.44
CA ARG A 140 2.08 -28.47 16.82
C ARG A 140 2.39 -29.47 15.71
N CYS A 141 2.13 -29.10 14.46
CA CYS A 141 2.34 -29.97 13.30
C CYS A 141 3.81 -29.99 12.83
N THR A 142 4.55 -28.90 13.02
CA THR A 142 5.88 -28.71 12.45
C THR A 142 6.86 -28.18 13.50
N LYS A 143 7.82 -29.01 13.93
CA LYS A 143 8.89 -28.61 14.88
C LYS A 143 9.79 -27.46 14.39
N ARG A 144 9.70 -27.10 13.10
CA ARG A 144 10.41 -25.96 12.50
C ARG A 144 9.66 -24.63 12.59
N CYS A 145 8.41 -24.61 13.04
CA CYS A 145 7.66 -23.36 13.21
C CYS A 145 7.48 -23.11 14.71
N GLY A 146 7.94 -21.95 15.19
CA GLY A 146 7.67 -21.51 16.56
C GLY A 146 6.24 -21.01 16.71
N GLU A 147 5.72 -20.99 17.93
CA GLU A 147 4.48 -20.28 18.25
C GLU A 147 4.74 -18.78 18.24
N LEU A 148 3.86 -18.02 17.60
CA LEU A 148 3.97 -16.56 17.57
C LEU A 148 3.32 -15.97 18.82
N SER A 149 4.07 -15.21 19.61
CA SER A 149 3.51 -14.52 20.79
C SER A 149 2.66 -13.30 20.38
N TRP A 150 1.90 -12.75 21.32
CA TRP A 150 1.23 -11.47 21.10
C TRP A 150 2.23 -10.32 20.93
N ASP A 151 3.34 -10.36 21.66
CA ASP A 151 4.40 -9.35 21.56
C ASP A 151 5.01 -9.36 20.15
N ASP A 152 5.30 -10.53 19.59
CA ASP A 152 5.77 -10.68 18.21
C ASP A 152 4.76 -10.12 17.19
N THR A 153 3.47 -10.39 17.42
CA THR A 153 2.39 -9.97 16.53
C THR A 153 2.23 -8.45 16.56
N ILE A 154 2.24 -7.84 17.75
CA ILE A 154 2.14 -6.40 17.95
C ILE A 154 3.38 -5.70 17.37
N ASN A 155 4.58 -6.24 17.59
CA ASN A 155 5.82 -5.72 17.02
C ASN A 155 5.79 -5.74 15.49
N ALA A 156 5.33 -6.85 14.90
CA ALA A 156 5.15 -6.95 13.45
C ALA A 156 4.11 -5.94 12.91
N MET A 157 2.98 -5.79 13.61
CA MET A 157 1.97 -4.78 13.26
C MET A 157 2.55 -3.36 13.32
N GLY A 158 3.28 -3.02 14.39
CA GLY A 158 3.92 -1.72 14.53
C GLY A 158 4.92 -1.44 13.41
N MET A 159 5.72 -2.45 13.04
CA MET A 159 6.65 -2.34 11.91
C MET A 159 5.91 -2.10 10.59
N LEU A 160 4.82 -2.82 10.32
CA LEU A 160 4.02 -2.64 9.10
C LEU A 160 3.30 -1.28 9.07
N ILE A 161 2.75 -0.82 10.19
CA ILE A 161 2.16 0.52 10.28
C ILE A 161 3.21 1.57 9.95
N HIS A 162 4.41 1.46 10.52
CA HIS A 162 5.50 2.39 10.24
C HIS A 162 5.91 2.37 8.75
N LEU A 163 5.97 1.18 8.12
CA LEU A 163 6.30 1.03 6.70
C LEU A 163 5.21 1.57 5.76
N LEU A 164 3.93 1.46 6.14
CA LEU A 164 2.79 1.88 5.33
C LEU A 164 2.37 3.34 5.59
N TYR A 165 2.84 3.95 6.68
CA TYR A 165 2.39 5.26 7.14
C TYR A 165 2.45 6.34 6.06
N ILE A 166 3.61 6.50 5.41
CA ILE A 166 3.79 7.55 4.39
C ILE A 166 2.90 7.26 3.17
N SER A 167 2.84 6.00 2.73
CA SER A 167 1.97 5.60 1.62
C SER A 167 0.50 5.94 1.92
N MET A 168 0.02 5.62 3.13
CA MET A 168 -1.33 5.95 3.57
C MET A 168 -1.58 7.47 3.60
N CYS A 169 -0.64 8.24 4.16
CA CYS A 169 -0.73 9.69 4.16
C CYS A 169 -0.83 10.25 2.73
N MET A 170 -0.05 9.71 1.79
CA MET A 170 -0.10 10.14 0.40
C MET A 170 -1.40 9.74 -0.30
N SER A 171 -1.94 8.56 -0.03
CA SER A 171 -3.26 8.18 -0.55
C SER A 171 -4.37 9.12 -0.06
N ILE A 172 -4.33 9.54 1.21
CA ILE A 172 -5.29 10.50 1.76
C ILE A 172 -5.08 11.90 1.15
N LEU A 173 -3.83 12.37 1.09
CA LEU A 173 -3.50 13.67 0.51
C LEU A 173 -3.74 13.71 -1.00
N GLY A 174 -3.79 12.56 -1.68
CA GLY A 174 -4.11 12.43 -3.09
C GLY A 174 -5.45 13.06 -3.49
N ILE A 175 -6.42 13.10 -2.57
CA ILE A 175 -7.71 13.79 -2.76
C ILE A 175 -7.51 15.29 -3.01
N TRP A 176 -6.43 15.89 -2.50
CA TRP A 176 -6.20 17.33 -2.63
C TRP A 176 -5.32 17.69 -3.83
N VAL A 177 -4.78 16.70 -4.55
CA VAL A 177 -3.83 16.93 -5.65
C VAL A 177 -4.58 17.04 -6.97
N CYS A 178 -4.88 18.27 -7.35
CA CYS A 178 -5.50 18.63 -8.63
C CYS A 178 -4.46 19.00 -9.69
N SER A 179 -4.75 18.63 -10.94
CA SER A 179 -3.96 19.00 -12.12
C SER A 179 -4.83 19.69 -13.16
N LYS A 180 -4.27 20.69 -13.84
CA LYS A 180 -4.97 21.44 -14.89
C LYS A 180 -5.05 20.61 -16.16
N HIS A 181 -6.28 20.36 -16.62
CA HIS A 181 -6.51 19.69 -17.88
C HIS A 181 -6.56 20.74 -19.02
N PRO A 182 -6.11 20.42 -20.26
CA PRO A 182 -6.18 21.33 -21.42
C PRO A 182 -7.60 21.80 -21.78
N SER A 183 -8.64 21.19 -21.20
CA SER A 183 -10.03 21.63 -21.30
C SER A 183 -10.38 22.81 -20.38
N GLY A 184 -9.43 23.32 -19.59
CA GLY A 184 -9.63 24.44 -18.65
C GLY A 184 -10.23 24.05 -17.30
N LYS A 185 -10.58 22.77 -17.10
CA LYS A 185 -11.04 22.22 -15.81
C LYS A 185 -9.88 21.59 -15.06
N GLU A 186 -9.95 21.60 -13.73
CA GLU A 186 -9.00 20.89 -12.86
C GLU A 186 -9.54 19.49 -12.56
N THR A 187 -8.69 18.49 -12.68
CA THR A 187 -9.04 17.08 -12.43
C THR A 187 -8.08 16.47 -11.42
N LEU A 188 -8.55 15.49 -10.66
CA LEU A 188 -7.73 14.81 -9.67
C LEU A 188 -6.59 14.04 -10.35
N LYS A 189 -5.38 14.10 -9.77
CA LYS A 189 -4.20 13.44 -10.35
C LYS A 189 -4.32 11.90 -10.33
N SER A 190 -4.87 11.34 -9.25
CA SER A 190 -5.16 9.90 -9.10
C SER A 190 -6.41 9.47 -9.87
N ALA A 191 -7.38 10.37 -10.08
CA ALA A 191 -8.63 10.08 -10.75
C ALA A 191 -8.99 11.17 -11.77
N ALA A 192 -8.36 11.14 -12.95
CA ALA A 192 -8.55 12.18 -13.99
C ALA A 192 -9.99 12.34 -14.52
N TYR A 193 -10.92 11.46 -14.14
CA TYR A 193 -12.36 11.60 -14.44
C TYR A 193 -13.12 12.41 -13.39
N ALA A 194 -12.58 12.54 -12.18
CA ALA A 194 -13.13 13.36 -11.12
C ALA A 194 -12.68 14.81 -11.31
N ILE A 195 -13.65 15.71 -11.46
CA ILE A 195 -13.42 17.14 -11.56
C ILE A 195 -13.21 17.66 -10.14
N CYS A 196 -12.12 18.40 -9.94
CA CYS A 196 -11.83 19.00 -8.65
C CYS A 196 -12.89 20.01 -8.27
N TYR A 197 -13.24 20.02 -6.98
CA TYR A 197 -14.25 20.90 -6.38
C TYR A 197 -15.67 20.77 -7.00
N GLU A 198 -16.01 19.66 -7.65
CA GLU A 198 -17.36 19.39 -8.18
C GLU A 198 -17.83 17.97 -7.81
N GLY A 199 -19.15 17.78 -7.66
CA GLY A 199 -19.79 16.46 -7.55
C GLY A 199 -19.26 15.56 -6.43
N GLU A 200 -18.85 14.33 -6.79
CA GLU A 200 -18.35 13.31 -5.85
C GLU A 200 -17.09 13.76 -5.08
N HIS A 201 -16.28 14.65 -5.67
CA HIS A 201 -15.04 15.12 -5.07
C HIS A 201 -15.29 15.99 -3.83
N ILE A 202 -16.29 16.87 -3.87
CA ILE A 202 -16.70 17.65 -2.68
C ILE A 202 -17.22 16.74 -1.58
N GLY A 203 -18.04 15.74 -1.94
CA GLY A 203 -18.56 14.78 -0.96
C GLY A 203 -17.44 14.07 -0.20
N LEU A 204 -16.41 13.62 -0.93
CA LEU A 204 -15.23 12.99 -0.35
C LEU A 204 -14.39 13.94 0.51
N MET A 205 -14.16 15.17 0.07
CA MET A 205 -13.40 16.17 0.86
C MET A 205 -14.08 16.55 2.17
N VAL A 206 -15.42 16.50 2.24
CA VAL A 206 -16.17 16.80 3.48
C VAL A 206 -16.22 15.59 4.41
N SER A 207 -16.18 14.37 3.87
CA SER A 207 -16.25 13.13 4.66
C SER A 207 -14.91 12.59 5.16
N GLY A 208 -13.80 13.00 4.54
CA GLY A 208 -12.43 12.64 4.92
C GLY A 208 -11.83 13.61 5.92
#